data_AF-A0A356KWJ5-F1
#
_entry.id   AF-A0A356KWJ5-F1
#
_cell.length_a   1.000
_cell.length_b   1.000
_cell.length_c   1.000
_cell.angle_alpha   90.00
_cell.angle_beta   90.00
_cell.angle_gamma   90.00
#
_symmetry.space_group_name_H-M   'P 1'
#
loop_
_entity.id
_entity.type
_entity.pdbx_description
1 polymer ?
#
loop_
_entity_poly.entity_id
_entity_poly.type
_entity_poly.pdbx_seq_one_letter_code
_entity_poly.pdbx_strand_id
1 'polypeptide(L)'
;HWQVRDPLDPASIVRGVRGLEQQMGPVERVMGVLEQLQVPLAIAREELGLPGLSAEAALNFRDKARMKDALQAAGVPCARHKLVHGAAEARAFAH
;
A
#
# COMPACT_ATOMS: atom_id res chain seq x y z
N HIS A 1 -26.33 8.11 0.86
CA HIS A 1 -25.32 7.03 0.77
C HIS A 1 -24.09 7.57 0.07
N TRP A 2 -22.96 7.65 0.77
CA TRP A 2 -21.68 7.95 0.13
C TRP A 2 -21.11 6.68 -0.49
N GLN A 3 -20.62 6.79 -1.72
CA GLN A 3 -20.01 5.68 -2.45
C GLN A 3 -18.60 6.06 -2.87
N VAL A 4 -17.63 5.22 -2.52
CA VAL A 4 -16.27 5.29 -3.08
C VAL A 4 -16.33 4.68 -4.48
N ARG A 5 -16.15 5.52 -5.51
CA ARG A 5 -16.27 5.08 -6.92
C ARG A 5 -15.07 4.26 -7.38
N ASP A 6 -13.88 4.63 -6.90
CA ASP A 6 -12.64 3.93 -7.17
C ASP A 6 -11.86 3.81 -5.85
N PRO A 7 -11.83 2.63 -5.22
CA PRO A 7 -11.11 2.43 -3.97
C PRO A 7 -9.59 2.28 -4.19
N LEU A 8 -9.10 2.24 -5.43
CA LEU A 8 -7.67 2.28 -5.72
C LEU A 8 -7.11 3.70 -5.78
N ASP A 9 -7.98 4.72 -5.90
CA ASP A 9 -7.65 6.13 -5.67
C ASP A 9 -7.77 6.47 -4.16
N PRO A 10 -6.65 6.72 -3.45
CA PRO A 10 -6.70 7.08 -2.03
C PRO A 10 -7.58 8.30 -1.75
N ALA A 11 -7.58 9.29 -2.65
CA ALA A 11 -8.36 10.51 -2.47
C ALA A 11 -9.88 10.22 -2.52
N SER A 12 -10.30 9.21 -3.29
CA SER A 12 -11.69 8.73 -3.33
C SER A 12 -12.12 8.13 -2.00
N ILE A 13 -11.24 7.36 -1.36
CA ILE A 13 -11.47 6.81 -0.03
C ILE A 13 -11.61 7.95 0.99
N VAL A 14 -10.66 8.90 0.98
CA VAL A 14 -10.67 10.05 1.91
C VAL A 14 -11.96 10.86 1.78
N ARG A 15 -12.39 11.19 0.56
CA ARG A 15 -13.66 11.88 0.33
C ARG A 15 -14.84 11.08 0.85
N GLY A 16 -14.85 9.77 0.65
CA GLY A 16 -15.89 8.87 1.17
C GLY A 16 -15.96 8.90 2.70
N VAL A 17 -14.82 8.83 3.37
CA VAL A 17 -14.74 8.87 4.84
C VAL A 17 -15.21 10.23 5.37
N ARG A 18 -14.67 11.35 4.88
CA ARG A 18 -15.10 12.69 5.30
C ARG A 18 -16.59 12.93 5.08
N GLY A 19 -17.15 12.42 3.98
CA GLY A 19 -18.59 12.47 3.71
C GLY A 19 -19.41 11.66 4.72
N LEU A 20 -18.94 10.47 5.11
CA LEU A 20 -19.56 9.64 6.13
C LEU A 20 -19.54 10.33 7.50
N GLU A 21 -18.42 10.97 7.85
CA GLU A 21 -18.25 11.65 9.14
C GLU A 21 -19.26 12.79 9.36
N GLN A 22 -19.60 13.52 8.30
CA GLN A 22 -20.63 14.58 8.36
C GLN A 22 -22.02 14.05 8.74
N GLN A 23 -22.30 12.77 8.51
CA GLN A 23 -23.61 12.17 8.74
C GLN A 23 -23.66 11.31 10.00
N MET A 24 -22.56 10.65 10.34
CA MET A 24 -22.52 9.59 11.35
C MET A 24 -21.58 9.90 12.52
N GLY A 25 -20.86 11.02 12.48
CA GLY A 25 -19.79 11.32 13.44
C GLY A 25 -18.45 10.69 13.06
N PRO A 26 -17.42 10.88 13.90
CA PRO A 26 -16.03 10.58 13.54
C PRO A 26 -15.81 9.09 13.21
N VAL A 27 -15.00 8.83 12.19
CA VAL A 27 -14.56 7.47 11.85
C VAL A 27 -13.27 7.17 12.59
N GLU A 28 -13.26 6.12 13.40
CA GLU A 28 -12.06 5.77 14.17
C GLU A 28 -11.10 4.83 13.43
N ARG A 29 -11.63 4.04 12.48
CA ARG A 29 -10.90 3.00 11.77
C ARG A 29 -11.43 2.81 10.35
N VAL A 30 -10.51 2.57 9.42
CA VAL A 30 -10.82 2.10 8.06
C VAL A 30 -10.07 0.81 7.83
N MET A 31 -10.74 -0.24 7.35
CA MET A 31 -10.15 -1.55 7.06
C MET A 31 -10.55 -2.03 5.67
N GLY A 32 -9.70 -2.86 5.06
CA GLY A 32 -9.99 -3.53 3.80
C GLY A 32 -9.19 -4.81 3.69
N VAL A 33 -9.78 -5.80 3.02
CA VAL A 33 -9.25 -7.17 2.92
C VAL A 33 -8.57 -7.45 1.59
N LEU A 34 -8.83 -6.60 0.58
CA LEU A 34 -8.27 -6.80 -0.75
C LEU A 34 -6.80 -6.38 -0.78
N GLU A 35 -6.00 -7.23 -1.40
CA GLU A 35 -4.56 -7.10 -1.49
C GLU A 35 -4.14 -5.78 -2.17
N GLN A 36 -4.84 -5.38 -3.23
CA GLN A 36 -4.61 -4.16 -3.99
C GLN A 36 -4.96 -2.88 -3.20
N LEU A 37 -5.80 -3.00 -2.16
CA LEU A 37 -6.21 -1.87 -1.33
C LEU A 37 -5.21 -1.54 -0.23
N GLN A 38 -4.21 -2.37 0.03
CA GLN A 38 -3.31 -2.16 1.16
C GLN A 38 -2.55 -0.83 1.07
N VAL A 39 -2.01 -0.47 -0.11
CA VAL A 39 -1.33 0.82 -0.30
C VAL A 39 -2.32 1.99 -0.30
N PRO A 40 -3.42 1.97 -1.09
CA PRO A 40 -4.39 3.07 -1.06
C PRO A 40 -4.97 3.35 0.33
N LEU A 41 -5.26 2.30 1.11
CA LEU A 41 -5.76 2.44 2.48
C LEU A 41 -4.72 3.01 3.43
N ALA A 42 -3.45 2.65 3.29
CA ALA A 42 -2.39 3.20 4.12
C ALA A 42 -2.23 4.71 3.86
N ILE A 43 -2.22 5.13 2.59
CA ILE A 43 -2.19 6.55 2.21
C ILE A 43 -3.41 7.30 2.75
N ALA A 44 -4.62 6.74 2.56
CA ALA A 44 -5.84 7.39 3.05
C ALA A 44 -5.87 7.51 4.58
N ARG A 45 -5.40 6.49 5.30
CA ARG A 45 -5.31 6.55 6.77
C ARG A 45 -4.34 7.62 7.25
N GLU A 46 -3.17 7.74 6.62
CA GLU A 46 -2.22 8.82 6.94
C GLU A 46 -2.84 10.20 6.72
N GLU A 47 -3.53 10.43 5.59
CA GLU A 47 -4.19 11.70 5.32
C GLU A 47 -5.32 12.01 6.33
N LEU A 48 -6.04 10.98 6.77
CA LEU A 48 -7.13 11.11 7.73
C LEU A 48 -6.64 11.12 9.20
N GLY A 49 -5.35 10.91 9.47
CA GLY A 49 -4.81 10.76 10.82
C GLY A 49 -5.30 9.49 11.53
N LEU A 50 -5.72 8.47 10.77
CA LEU A 50 -6.25 7.22 11.31
C LEU A 50 -5.14 6.21 11.58
N PRO A 51 -5.25 5.41 12.66
CA PRO A 51 -4.26 4.41 12.99
C PRO A 51 -4.23 3.26 11.98
N GLY A 52 -3.02 2.80 11.64
CA GLY A 52 -2.80 1.66 10.75
C GLY A 52 -1.35 1.59 10.26
N LEU A 53 -1.11 0.71 9.29
CA LEU A 53 0.18 0.63 8.60
C LEU A 53 0.45 1.93 7.82
N SER A 54 1.68 2.45 7.88
CA SER A 54 2.10 3.61 7.09
C SER A 54 2.12 3.30 5.59
N ALA A 55 2.02 4.33 4.74
CA ALA A 55 2.10 4.18 3.29
C ALA A 55 3.46 3.61 2.86
N GLU A 56 4.55 4.03 3.51
CA GLU A 56 5.89 3.51 3.26
C GLU A 56 5.99 2.01 3.59
N ALA A 57 5.50 1.60 4.77
CA ALA A 57 5.52 0.20 5.16
C ALA A 57 4.61 -0.66 4.27
N ALA A 58 3.44 -0.13 3.87
CA ALA A 58 2.57 -0.78 2.90
C ALA A 58 3.27 -0.95 1.54
N LEU A 59 3.96 0.07 1.03
CA LEU A 59 4.71 -0.03 -0.22
C LEU A 59 5.85 -1.04 -0.13
N ASN A 60 6.62 -1.03 0.96
CA ASN A 60 7.67 -2.01 1.20
C ASN A 60 7.12 -3.44 1.28
N PHE A 61 5.90 -3.62 1.77
CA PHE A 61 5.26 -4.94 1.81
C PHE A 61 4.70 -5.38 0.45
N ARG A 62 4.16 -4.44 -0.35
CA ARG A 62 3.43 -4.73 -1.60
C ARG A 62 4.31 -4.80 -2.84
N ASP A 63 5.35 -3.99 -2.90
CA ASP A 63 6.33 -4.03 -3.99
C ASP A 63 7.43 -5.05 -3.65
N LYS A 64 7.50 -6.14 -4.40
CA LYS A 64 8.45 -7.23 -4.15
C LYS A 64 9.91 -6.79 -4.26
N ALA A 65 10.25 -5.83 -5.12
CA ALA A 65 11.62 -5.34 -5.22
C ALA A 65 11.99 -4.58 -3.94
N ARG A 66 11.15 -3.61 -3.56
CA ARG A 66 11.33 -2.85 -2.32
C ARG A 66 11.33 -3.74 -1.07
N MET A 67 10.44 -4.73 -1.03
CA MET A 67 10.37 -5.72 0.05
C MET A 67 11.71 -6.41 0.23
N LYS A 68 12.29 -6.92 -0.86
CA LYS A 68 13.55 -7.65 -0.79
C LYS A 68 14.72 -6.75 -0.43
N ASP A 69 14.75 -5.51 -0.93
CA ASP A 69 15.76 -4.52 -0.54
C ASP A 69 15.67 -4.19 0.96
N ALA A 70 14.46 -4.00 1.50
CA ALA A 70 14.23 -3.75 2.92
C ALA A 70 14.64 -4.94 3.80
N LEU A 71 14.30 -6.17 3.39
CA LEU A 71 14.71 -7.39 4.09
C LEU A 71 16.24 -7.53 4.11
N GLN A 72 16.89 -7.31 2.97
CA GLN A 72 18.35 -7.37 2.87
C GLN A 72 19.03 -6.30 3.74
N ALA A 73 18.54 -5.06 3.70
CA ALA A 73 19.07 -3.96 4.52
C ALA A 73 18.92 -4.23 6.03
N ALA A 74 17.85 -4.92 6.42
CA ALA A 74 17.61 -5.34 7.81
C ALA A 74 18.36 -6.62 8.22
N GLY A 75 19.16 -7.23 7.32
CA GLY A 75 19.86 -8.48 7.58
C GLY A 75 18.96 -9.72 7.68
N VAL A 76 17.70 -9.62 7.21
CA VAL A 76 16.77 -10.75 7.17
C VAL A 76 17.11 -11.63 5.96
N PRO A 77 17.32 -12.95 6.13
CA PRO A 77 17.65 -13.84 5.02
C PRO A 77 16.60 -13.78 3.90
N CYS A 78 17.08 -13.50 2.68
CA CYS A 78 16.25 -13.47 1.48
C CYS A 78 17.03 -14.05 0.29
N ALA A 79 16.32 -14.64 -0.67
CA ALA A 79 16.94 -15.10 -1.91
C ALA A 79 17.44 -13.90 -2.74
N ARG A 80 18.64 -14.05 -3.33
CA ARG A 80 19.23 -13.09 -4.27
C ARG A 80 18.17 -12.61 -5.27
N HIS A 81 18.13 -11.31 -5.53
CA HIS A 81 17.15 -10.70 -6.42
C HIS A 81 17.74 -9.57 -7.26
N LYS A 82 16.98 -9.20 -8.29
CA LYS A 82 17.23 -8.04 -9.14
C LYS A 82 15.90 -7.59 -9.75
N LEU A 83 15.61 -6.29 -9.72
CA LEU A 83 14.54 -5.71 -10.54
C LEU A 83 15.04 -5.66 -11.99
N VAL A 84 14.25 -6.18 -12.92
CA VAL A 84 14.60 -6.25 -14.35
C VAL A 84 13.52 -5.58 -15.18
N HIS A 85 13.94 -4.86 -16.22
CA HIS A 85 13.04 -4.12 -17.13
C HIS A 85 12.91 -4.79 -18.50
N GLY A 86 13.53 -5.96 -18.70
CA GLY A 86 13.43 -6.72 -19.93
C GLY A 86 14.07 -8.09 -19.88
N ALA A 87 13.82 -8.88 -20.93
CA ALA A 87 14.26 -10.27 -21.01
C ALA A 87 15.79 -10.44 -21.03
N ALA A 88 16.53 -9.46 -21.56
CA ALA A 88 18.00 -9.50 -21.59
C ALA A 88 18.60 -9.44 -20.17
N GLU A 89 18.10 -8.52 -19.33
CA GLU A 89 18.53 -8.40 -17.94
C GLU A 89 18.14 -9.62 -17.11
N ALA A 90 16.96 -10.19 -17.36
CA ALA A 90 16.50 -11.41 -16.70
C ALA A 90 17.44 -12.60 -17.00
N ARG A 91 17.84 -12.77 -18.27
CA ARG A 91 18.83 -13.79 -18.65
C ARG A 91 20.17 -13.57 -17.97
N ALA A 92 20.68 -12.34 -17.97
CA ALA A 92 21.95 -12.01 -17.31
C ALA A 92 21.95 -12.24 -15.79
N PHE A 93 20.79 -12.22 -15.13
CA PHE A 93 20.68 -12.52 -13.71
C PHE A 93 20.61 -14.03 -13.42
N ALA A 94 20.04 -14.80 -14.36
CA ALA A 94 19.83 -16.25 -14.23
C ALA A 94 21.10 -17.07 -14.53
N HIS A 95 22.02 -16.54 -15.33
CA HIS A 95 23.35 -17.08 -15.57
C HIS A 95 24.36 -16.57 -14.53
#